data_AF-A7WQG7-F1
#
_entry.id   AF-A7WQG7-F1
#
_cell.length_a   1.000
_cell.length_b   1.000
_cell.length_c   1.000
_cell.angle_alpha   90.00
_cell.angle_beta   90.00
_cell.angle_gamma   90.00
#
_symmetry.space_group_name_H-M   'P 1'
#
loop_
_entity.id
_entity.type
_entity.pdbx_description
1 polymer ?
#
loop_
_entity_poly.entity_id
_entity_poly.type
_entity_poly.pdbx_seq_one_letter_code
_entity_poly.pdbx_strand_id
1 'polypeptide(L)'
;MGDEEATTFTGDWLADVVPKKVYGVKDVMPGDFVIAFAQHLKRQGKMEMPKWVDYAKTGHFKQLAPLDPDWLYHRAASLARQLYVKNGKGVLHFRRIYGGKQRRGHIPNKRATASGKIIRYCMQQLESMGLVEACPDGGRRVTPQGMRELDVVARKVSEGSS
;
A
#
# COMPACT_ATOMS: atom_id res chain seq x y z
N MET A 1 -6.31 38.63 48.97
CA MET A 1 -6.85 37.37 48.42
C MET A 1 -6.91 37.61 46.92
N GLY A 2 -5.80 37.39 46.23
CA GLY A 2 -5.69 37.64 44.79
C GLY A 2 -5.99 36.34 44.08
N ASP A 3 -7.05 36.34 43.26
CA ASP A 3 -7.43 35.19 42.46
C ASP A 3 -6.49 35.12 41.24
N GLU A 4 -5.71 34.04 41.16
CA GLU A 4 -4.83 33.72 40.05
C GLU A 4 -5.67 33.45 38.78
N GLU A 5 -5.59 34.35 37.80
CA GLU A 5 -6.10 34.09 36.46
C GLU A 5 -5.27 32.98 35.81
N ALA A 6 -5.90 31.81 35.62
CA ALA A 6 -5.34 30.71 34.87
C ALA A 6 -5.18 31.10 33.39
N THR A 7 -3.94 31.45 33.00
CA THR A 7 -3.54 31.64 31.60
C THR A 7 -3.82 30.37 30.80
N THR A 8 -4.93 30.34 30.06
CA THR A 8 -5.21 29.29 29.09
C THR A 8 -4.19 29.39 27.96
N PHE A 9 -3.33 28.37 27.83
CA PHE A 9 -2.31 28.24 26.80
C PHE A 9 -2.96 27.93 25.43
N THR A 10 -3.69 28.90 24.86
CA THR A 10 -4.21 28.86 23.48
C THR A 10 -3.14 29.34 22.52
N GLY A 11 -1.97 28.70 22.54
CA GLY A 11 -1.00 28.83 21.46
C GLY A 11 -1.33 27.80 20.41
N ASP A 12 -1.82 28.24 19.25
CA ASP A 12 -1.90 27.40 18.05
C ASP A 12 -0.48 27.22 17.48
N TRP A 13 0.34 26.41 18.17
CA TRP A 13 1.71 26.07 17.76
C TRP A 13 1.76 25.23 16.46
N LEU A 14 0.61 24.93 15.86
CA LEU A 14 0.47 24.18 14.62
C LEU A 14 0.22 25.07 13.39
N ALA A 15 -0.07 26.36 13.56
CA ALA A 15 -0.36 27.26 12.43
C ALA A 15 0.85 27.55 11.53
N ASP A 16 2.08 27.41 12.04
CA ASP A 16 3.32 27.72 11.32
C ASP A 16 4.02 26.48 10.73
N VAL A 17 3.35 25.32 10.68
CA VAL A 17 3.89 24.17 9.94
C VAL A 17 3.77 24.45 8.45
N VAL A 18 4.81 25.06 7.88
CA VAL A 18 4.96 25.22 6.42
C VAL A 18 4.71 23.85 5.78
N PRO A 19 3.74 23.71 4.85
CA PRO A 19 3.45 22.42 4.24
C PRO A 19 4.72 21.93 3.54
N LYS A 20 5.25 20.80 4.01
CA LYS A 20 6.47 20.20 3.46
C LYS A 20 6.23 19.93 1.98
N LYS A 21 7.02 20.55 1.10
CA LYS A 21 6.95 20.32 -0.35
C LYS A 21 7.17 18.83 -0.64
N VAL A 22 6.15 18.17 -1.20
CA VAL A 22 6.18 16.74 -1.52
C VAL A 22 6.82 16.53 -2.89
N TYR A 23 7.92 15.79 -2.91
CA TYR A 23 8.64 15.52 -4.16
C TYR A 23 8.31 14.14 -4.74
N GLY A 24 8.03 13.14 -3.89
CA GLY A 24 7.67 11.81 -4.35
C GLY A 24 6.94 10.95 -3.31
N VAL A 25 6.72 9.67 -3.65
CA VAL A 25 5.92 8.72 -2.86
C VAL A 25 6.40 8.53 -1.40
N LYS A 26 7.69 8.78 -1.13
CA LYS A 26 8.28 8.62 0.21
C LYS A 26 7.85 9.71 1.19
N ASP A 27 7.40 10.86 0.69
CA ASP A 27 6.99 12.00 1.51
C ASP A 27 5.52 11.95 1.94
N VAL A 28 4.75 11.01 1.38
CA VAL A 28 3.30 10.87 1.65
C VAL A 28 3.04 9.71 2.62
N MET A 29 2.03 9.88 3.48
CA MET A 29 1.56 8.83 4.38
C MET A 29 1.19 7.56 3.57
N PRO A 30 1.73 6.37 3.91
CA PRO A 30 1.52 5.15 3.15
C PRO A 30 0.05 4.73 3.01
N GLY A 31 -0.78 4.96 4.03
CA GLY A 31 -2.19 4.58 4.03
C GLY A 31 -2.96 5.34 2.96
N ASP A 32 -2.90 6.67 3.01
CA ASP A 32 -3.61 7.57 2.11
C ASP A 32 -3.16 7.37 0.66
N PHE A 33 -1.85 7.19 0.46
CA PHE A 33 -1.30 6.87 -0.86
C PHE A 33 -1.89 5.57 -1.43
N VAL A 34 -1.99 4.52 -0.62
CA VAL A 34 -2.52 3.21 -1.08
C VAL A 34 -4.00 3.31 -1.45
N ILE A 35 -4.78 4.10 -0.71
CA ILE A 35 -6.20 4.33 -1.00
C ILE A 35 -6.35 5.12 -2.30
N ALA A 36 -5.66 6.24 -2.44
CA ALA A 36 -5.72 7.08 -3.63
C ALA A 36 -5.21 6.36 -4.89
N PHE A 37 -4.13 5.60 -4.77
CA PHE A 37 -3.61 4.82 -5.90
C PHE A 37 -4.53 3.67 -6.27
N ALA A 38 -5.19 3.01 -5.30
CA ALA A 38 -6.21 2.00 -5.60
C ALA A 38 -7.39 2.61 -6.39
N GLN A 39 -7.86 3.80 -6.02
CA GLN A 39 -8.88 4.53 -6.79
C GLN A 39 -8.38 4.90 -8.20
N HIS A 40 -7.10 5.29 -8.33
CA HIS A 40 -6.49 5.55 -9.63
C HIS A 40 -6.50 4.32 -10.54
N LEU A 41 -6.10 3.15 -10.02
CA LEU A 41 -6.13 1.89 -10.75
C LEU A 41 -7.54 1.51 -11.20
N LYS A 42 -8.56 1.75 -10.36
CA LYS A 42 -9.96 1.52 -10.76
C LYS A 42 -10.40 2.43 -11.89
N ARG A 43 -10.09 3.73 -11.81
CA ARG A 43 -10.41 4.69 -12.88
C ARG A 43 -9.77 4.33 -14.21
N GLN A 44 -8.59 3.72 -14.19
CA GLN A 44 -7.92 3.24 -15.40
C GLN A 44 -8.61 2.01 -16.02
N GLY A 45 -9.30 1.17 -15.23
CA GLY A 45 -10.05 0.01 -15.72
C GLY A 45 -9.19 -1.08 -16.39
N LYS A 46 -7.86 -0.98 -16.34
CA LYS A 46 -6.93 -1.91 -17.03
C LYS A 46 -6.66 -3.21 -16.29
N MET A 47 -7.01 -3.27 -15.00
CA MET A 47 -6.77 -4.46 -14.18
C MET A 47 -8.02 -5.33 -14.19
N GLU A 48 -7.86 -6.54 -14.72
CA GLU A 48 -8.95 -7.53 -14.75
C GLU A 48 -9.24 -8.03 -13.33
N MET A 49 -10.52 -8.12 -12.98
CA MET A 49 -10.95 -8.74 -11.72
C MET A 49 -11.16 -10.23 -11.95
N PRO A 50 -10.35 -11.11 -11.32
CA PRO A 50 -10.51 -12.54 -11.52
C PRO A 50 -11.66 -13.08 -10.66
N LYS A 51 -12.32 -14.13 -11.17
CA LYS A 51 -13.48 -14.79 -10.54
C LYS A 51 -13.27 -15.23 -9.09
N TRP A 52 -12.00 -15.42 -8.68
CA TRP A 52 -11.67 -15.90 -7.33
C TRP A 52 -11.64 -14.84 -6.24
N VAL A 53 -11.73 -13.56 -6.59
CA VAL A 53 -11.59 -12.47 -5.61
C VAL A 53 -12.68 -12.50 -4.55
N ASP A 54 -13.89 -12.89 -4.92
CA ASP A 54 -15.05 -12.85 -4.03
C ASP A 54 -14.99 -13.91 -2.93
N TYR A 55 -14.30 -15.03 -3.17
CA TYR A 55 -14.22 -16.14 -2.23
C TYR A 55 -12.81 -16.36 -1.64
N ALA A 56 -11.78 -15.73 -2.20
CA ALA A 56 -10.41 -15.97 -1.79
C ALA A 56 -10.05 -15.25 -0.48
N LYS A 57 -9.40 -16.00 0.41
CA LYS A 57 -8.67 -15.42 1.56
C LYS A 57 -7.25 -15.01 1.17
N THR A 58 -6.76 -13.92 1.77
CA THR A 58 -5.42 -13.36 1.51
C THR A 58 -4.26 -14.27 1.94
N GLY A 59 -4.50 -15.18 2.87
CA GLY A 59 -3.55 -16.18 3.32
C GLY A 59 -4.25 -17.33 4.04
N HIS A 60 -3.64 -18.51 4.04
CA HIS A 60 -4.24 -19.71 4.65
C HIS A 60 -4.52 -19.54 6.16
N PHE A 61 -3.73 -18.70 6.84
CA PHE A 61 -3.84 -18.39 8.26
C PHE A 61 -4.98 -17.42 8.61
N LYS A 62 -5.62 -16.78 7.62
CA LYS A 62 -6.81 -15.95 7.84
C LYS A 62 -8.05 -16.85 7.86
N GLN A 63 -8.96 -16.55 8.78
CA GLN A 63 -10.23 -17.26 8.91
C GLN A 63 -11.29 -16.74 7.95
N LEU A 64 -11.34 -15.41 7.78
CA LEU A 64 -12.30 -14.72 6.92
C LEU A 64 -11.61 -14.11 5.69
N ALA A 65 -12.40 -13.94 4.62
CA ALA A 65 -12.02 -13.12 3.48
C ALA A 65 -11.98 -11.63 3.86
N PRO A 66 -11.28 -10.78 3.10
CA PRO A 66 -11.35 -9.33 3.27
C PRO A 66 -12.79 -8.83 3.13
N LEU A 67 -13.16 -7.84 3.95
CA LEU A 67 -14.51 -7.24 3.92
C LEU A 67 -14.67 -6.25 2.76
N ASP A 68 -13.59 -5.56 2.39
CA ASP A 68 -13.62 -4.57 1.32
C ASP A 68 -13.67 -5.26 -0.05
N PRO A 69 -14.63 -4.95 -0.95
CA PRO A 69 -14.70 -5.57 -2.27
C PRO A 69 -13.48 -5.24 -3.15
N ASP A 70 -12.83 -4.11 -2.86
CA ASP A 70 -11.70 -3.57 -3.63
C ASP A 70 -10.33 -3.91 -3.07
N TRP A 71 -10.28 -4.91 -2.17
CA TRP A 71 -9.07 -5.32 -1.47
C TRP A 71 -7.92 -5.68 -2.43
N LEU A 72 -8.23 -6.16 -3.64
CA LEU A 72 -7.23 -6.50 -4.66
C LEU A 72 -6.52 -5.25 -5.20
N TYR A 73 -7.23 -4.15 -5.41
CA TYR A 73 -6.65 -2.88 -5.84
C TYR A 73 -5.74 -2.30 -4.75
N HIS A 74 -6.18 -2.35 -3.49
CA HIS A 74 -5.34 -1.96 -2.35
C HIS A 74 -4.08 -2.84 -2.26
N ARG A 75 -4.19 -4.13 -2.57
CA ARG A 75 -3.03 -5.02 -2.59
C ARG A 75 -2.05 -4.65 -3.69
N ALA A 76 -2.54 -4.38 -4.91
CA ALA A 76 -1.72 -3.93 -6.04
C ALA A 76 -1.03 -2.59 -5.75
N ALA A 77 -1.76 -1.61 -5.20
CA ALA A 77 -1.22 -0.32 -4.80
C ALA A 77 -0.11 -0.44 -3.74
N SER A 78 -0.34 -1.27 -2.72
CA SER A 78 0.66 -1.57 -1.68
C SER A 78 1.91 -2.22 -2.25
N LEU A 79 1.77 -3.11 -3.24
CA LEU A 79 2.88 -3.75 -3.94
C LEU A 79 3.69 -2.74 -4.76
N ALA A 80 3.01 -1.88 -5.53
CA ALA A 80 3.64 -0.84 -6.35
C ALA A 80 4.47 0.13 -5.48
N ARG A 81 3.92 0.60 -4.36
CA ARG A 81 4.67 1.42 -3.38
C ARG A 81 5.90 0.67 -2.84
N GLN A 82 5.74 -0.59 -2.50
CA GLN A 82 6.81 -1.37 -1.86
C GLN A 82 7.96 -1.69 -2.83
N LEU A 83 7.66 -1.76 -4.14
CA LEU A 83 8.66 -1.80 -5.20
C LEU A 83 9.35 -0.44 -5.36
N TYR A 84 8.61 0.67 -5.38
CA TYR A 84 9.18 2.02 -5.47
C TYR A 84 10.20 2.30 -4.36
N VAL A 85 9.92 1.88 -3.12
CA VAL A 85 10.82 2.11 -1.98
C VAL A 85 12.12 1.29 -2.11
N LYS A 86 12.02 0.03 -2.54
CA LYS A 86 13.18 -0.85 -2.70
C LYS A 86 12.92 -1.84 -3.84
N ASN A 87 13.67 -1.64 -4.91
CA ASN A 87 13.65 -2.46 -6.12
C ASN A 87 14.20 -3.89 -5.87
N GLY A 88 13.94 -4.80 -6.79
CA GLY A 88 14.49 -6.16 -6.77
C GLY A 88 13.74 -7.16 -5.88
N LYS A 89 12.49 -6.86 -5.50
CA LYS A 89 11.69 -7.75 -4.64
C LYS A 89 10.91 -8.77 -5.48
N GLY A 90 11.07 -10.05 -5.15
CA GLY A 90 10.30 -11.14 -5.73
C GLY A 90 9.05 -11.52 -4.92
N VAL A 91 8.25 -12.44 -5.46
CA VAL A 91 6.99 -12.91 -4.84
C VAL A 91 7.22 -13.47 -3.43
N LEU A 92 8.31 -14.20 -3.20
CA LEU A 92 8.62 -14.78 -1.89
C LEU A 92 8.83 -13.71 -0.80
N HIS A 93 9.47 -12.60 -1.15
CA HIS A 93 9.67 -11.49 -0.22
C HIS A 93 8.34 -10.88 0.20
N PHE A 94 7.45 -10.64 -0.76
CA PHE A 94 6.10 -10.16 -0.49
C PHE A 94 5.26 -11.13 0.33
N ARG A 95 5.42 -12.45 0.12
CA ARG A 95 4.76 -13.47 0.95
C ARG A 95 5.19 -13.41 2.41
N ARG A 96 6.43 -12.97 2.70
CA ARG A 96 6.94 -12.76 4.06
C ARG A 96 6.42 -11.45 4.66
N ILE A 97 6.38 -10.37 3.87
CA ILE A 97 5.84 -9.06 4.30
C ILE A 97 4.38 -9.18 4.70
N TYR A 98 3.55 -9.76 3.82
CA TYR A 98 2.11 -9.90 4.06
C TYR A 98 1.74 -11.14 4.87
N GLY A 99 2.74 -11.88 5.33
CA GLY A 99 2.55 -12.98 6.26
C GLY A 99 2.05 -12.50 7.62
N GLY A 100 1.58 -13.43 8.44
CA GLY A 100 0.99 -13.10 9.72
C GLY A 100 1.12 -14.22 10.74
N LYS A 101 0.56 -13.99 11.93
CA LYS A 101 0.49 -14.98 13.00
C LYS A 101 -0.64 -15.96 12.71
N GLN A 102 -0.34 -17.25 12.62
CA GLN A 102 -1.35 -18.30 12.50
C GLN A 102 -1.71 -18.82 13.89
N ARG A 103 -2.99 -18.70 14.24
CA ARG A 103 -3.55 -19.30 15.45
C ARG A 103 -3.73 -20.80 15.22
N ARG A 104 -3.20 -21.63 16.14
CA ARG A 104 -3.24 -23.10 16.07
C ARG A 104 -4.01 -23.71 17.24
N GLY A 105 -5.02 -23.00 17.73
CA GLY A 105 -5.81 -23.40 18.90
C GLY A 105 -4.97 -23.34 20.17
N HIS A 106 -4.73 -24.50 20.76
CA HIS A 106 -3.95 -24.68 22.00
C HIS A 106 -2.43 -24.59 21.78
N ILE A 107 -1.93 -24.98 20.61
CA ILE A 107 -0.49 -25.02 20.34
C ILE A 107 0.02 -23.60 20.06
N PRO A 108 1.26 -23.23 20.49
CA PRO A 108 1.83 -21.92 20.22
C PRO A 108 1.74 -21.50 18.75
N ASN A 109 1.46 -20.22 18.58
CA ASN A 109 1.26 -19.61 17.29
C ASN A 109 2.58 -19.54 16.51
N LYS A 110 2.52 -19.85 15.21
CA LYS A 110 3.67 -19.76 14.30
C LYS A 110 3.42 -18.68 13.25
N ARG A 111 4.50 -18.15 12.66
CA ARG A 111 4.41 -17.24 11.52
C ARG A 111 4.06 -18.03 10.26
N ALA A 112 3.05 -17.57 9.54
CA ALA A 112 2.58 -18.12 8.29
C ALA A 112 2.82 -17.13 7.14
N THR A 113 3.10 -17.67 5.95
CA THR A 113 3.27 -16.86 4.74
C THR A 113 1.94 -16.56 4.06
N ALA A 114 1.87 -15.42 3.37
CA ALA A 114 0.70 -15.07 2.58
C ALA A 114 0.53 -15.96 1.33
N SER A 115 -0.67 -15.91 0.74
CA SER A 115 -0.96 -16.62 -0.51
C SER A 115 -0.12 -16.05 -1.66
N GLY A 116 0.61 -16.94 -2.34
CA GLY A 116 1.47 -16.55 -3.46
C GLY A 116 0.69 -16.20 -4.74
N LYS A 117 -0.49 -16.80 -4.94
CA LYS A 117 -1.30 -16.60 -6.15
C LYS A 117 -1.78 -15.16 -6.30
N ILE A 118 -2.28 -14.57 -5.21
CA ILE A 118 -2.76 -13.18 -5.17
C ILE A 118 -1.63 -12.21 -5.52
N ILE A 119 -0.49 -12.34 -4.84
CA ILE A 119 0.67 -11.46 -5.05
C ILE A 119 1.18 -11.58 -6.49
N ARG A 120 1.29 -12.82 -7.00
CA ARG A 120 1.73 -13.08 -8.38
C ARG A 120 0.77 -12.44 -9.39
N TYR A 121 -0.53 -12.59 -9.18
CA TYR A 121 -1.56 -12.01 -10.03
C TYR A 121 -1.43 -10.50 -10.09
N CYS A 122 -1.40 -9.81 -8.94
CA CYS A 122 -1.23 -8.36 -8.89
C CYS A 122 0.04 -7.90 -9.62
N MET A 123 1.15 -8.61 -9.46
CA MET A 123 2.40 -8.23 -10.14
C MET A 123 2.33 -8.46 -11.66
N GLN A 124 1.70 -9.54 -12.13
CA GLN A 124 1.49 -9.78 -13.56
C GLN A 124 0.59 -8.71 -14.18
N GLN A 125 -0.45 -8.28 -13.47
CA GLN A 125 -1.31 -7.18 -13.92
C GLN A 125 -0.56 -5.85 -13.98
N LEU A 126 0.25 -5.53 -12.97
CA LEU A 126 1.11 -4.33 -12.99
C LEU A 126 2.18 -4.36 -14.09
N GLU A 127 2.68 -5.54 -14.45
CA GLU A 127 3.56 -5.75 -15.61
C GLU A 127 2.82 -5.51 -16.92
N SER A 128 1.60 -6.05 -17.07
CA SER A 128 0.76 -5.82 -18.25
C SER A 128 0.41 -4.34 -18.44
N MET A 129 0.36 -3.57 -17.36
CA MET A 129 0.14 -2.12 -17.39
C MET A 129 1.41 -1.31 -17.70
N GLY A 130 2.60 -1.94 -17.73
CA GLY A 130 3.87 -1.27 -17.97
C GLY A 130 4.42 -0.49 -16.77
N LEU A 131 3.83 -0.65 -15.59
CA LEU A 131 4.27 0.04 -14.36
C LEU A 131 5.47 -0.65 -13.70
N VAL A 132 5.56 -1.97 -13.89
CA VAL A 132 6.58 -2.83 -13.29
C VAL A 132 7.22 -3.65 -14.40
N GLU A 133 8.52 -3.87 -14.31
CA GLU A 133 9.28 -4.72 -15.22
C GLU A 133 10.03 -5.80 -14.44
N ALA A 134 10.25 -6.95 -15.09
CA ALA A 134 11.10 -8.00 -14.57
C ALA A 134 12.58 -7.61 -14.76
N CYS A 135 13.39 -7.76 -13.72
CA CYS A 135 14.83 -7.55 -13.83
C CYS A 135 15.52 -8.81 -14.39
N PRO A 136 16.61 -8.66 -15.17
CA PRO A 136 17.45 -9.78 -15.57
C PRO A 136 18.11 -10.48 -14.37
N ASP A 137 18.48 -9.72 -13.33
CA ASP A 137 19.07 -10.24 -12.08
C ASP A 137 18.05 -10.92 -11.14
N GLY A 138 16.81 -11.06 -11.59
CA GLY A 138 15.71 -11.60 -10.82
C GLY A 138 14.90 -10.56 -10.03
N GLY A 139 13.67 -10.94 -9.69
CA GLY A 139 12.72 -10.04 -9.04
C GLY A 139 12.07 -9.06 -10.01
N ARG A 140 11.51 -7.98 -9.46
CA ARG A 140 10.82 -6.94 -10.23
C ARG A 140 11.27 -5.54 -9.79
N ARG A 141 11.28 -4.60 -10.72
CA ARG A 141 11.54 -3.17 -10.47
C ARG A 141 10.42 -2.33 -11.08
N VAL A 142 10.24 -1.11 -10.56
CA VAL A 142 9.32 -0.14 -11.13
C VAL A 142 9.97 0.46 -12.38
N THR A 143 9.20 0.61 -13.46
CA THR A 143 9.68 1.27 -14.68
C THR A 143 9.81 2.77 -14.46
N PRO A 144 10.62 3.50 -15.27
CA PRO A 144 10.67 4.95 -15.20
C PRO A 144 9.30 5.62 -15.41
N GLN A 145 8.44 5.02 -16.25
CA GLN A 145 7.07 5.46 -16.43
C GLN A 145 6.24 5.25 -15.16
N GLY A 146 6.33 4.06 -14.55
CA GLY A 146 5.63 3.76 -13.30
C GLY A 146 6.04 4.68 -12.15
N MET A 147 7.33 5.07 -12.07
CA MET A 147 7.80 6.04 -11.08
C MET A 147 7.10 7.39 -11.24
N ARG A 148 7.06 7.94 -12.47
CA ARG A 148 6.39 9.22 -12.74
C ARG A 148 4.90 9.17 -12.38
N GLU A 149 4.23 8.08 -12.73
CA GLU A 149 2.80 7.92 -12.44
C GLU A 149 2.51 7.86 -10.95
N LEU A 150 3.32 7.11 -10.19
CA LEU A 150 3.23 7.05 -8.74
C LEU A 150 3.49 8.42 -8.10
N ASP A 151 4.47 9.18 -8.60
CA ASP A 151 4.79 10.52 -8.10
C ASP A 151 3.68 11.53 -8.40
N VAL A 152 3.02 11.44 -9.56
CA VAL A 152 1.85 12.28 -9.89
C VAL A 152 0.70 12.01 -8.93
N VAL A 153 0.44 10.74 -8.60
CA VAL A 153 -0.60 10.40 -7.61
C VAL A 153 -0.19 10.86 -6.20
N ALA A 154 1.09 10.74 -5.84
CA ALA A 154 1.58 11.23 -4.55
C ALA A 154 1.36 12.74 -4.37
N ARG A 155 1.60 13.55 -5.41
CA ARG A 155 1.33 15.00 -5.38
C ARG A 155 -0.15 15.30 -5.18
N LYS A 156 -1.03 14.60 -5.91
CA LYS A 156 -2.49 14.76 -5.76
C LYS A 156 -2.98 14.44 -4.34
N VAL A 157 -2.39 13.45 -3.68
CA VAL A 157 -2.71 13.13 -2.29
C VAL A 157 -2.28 14.24 -1.35
N SER A 158 -1.10 14.82 -1.57
CA SER A 158 -0.64 15.96 -0.76
C SER A 158 -1.57 17.17 -0.88
N GLU A 159 -2.10 17.43 -2.07
CA GLU A 159 -2.99 18.57 -2.34
C GLU A 159 -4.40 18.34 -1.79
N GLY A 160 -4.90 17.09 -1.81
CA GLY A 160 -6.25 16.75 -1.36
C GLY A 160 -6.39 16.43 0.14
N SER A 161 -5.29 16.36 0.87
CA SER A 161 -5.27 16.16 2.34
C SER A 161 -5.15 17.48 3.12
N SER A 162 -5.19 18.63 2.43
CA SER A 162 -5.26 19.98 3.04
C SER A 162 -6.71 20.47 3.09
#